data_AF-A0A8S3EXT4-F1
#
_entry.id   AF-A0A8S3EXT4-F1
#
_cell.length_a   1.000
_cell.length_b   1.000
_cell.length_c   1.000
_cell.angle_alpha   90.00
_cell.angle_beta   90.00
_cell.angle_gamma   90.00
#
_symmetry.space_group_name_H-M   'P 1'
#
loop_
_entity.id
_entity.type
_entity.pdbx_description
1 polymer ?
#
loop_
_entity_poly.entity_id
_entity_poly.type
_entity_poly.pdbx_seq_one_letter_code
_entity_poly.pdbx_strand_id
1 'polypeptide(L)'
;NYVIQHVLEHGKVEDRTRIITAISGRVLQLSQHKFASNVVEKCVTYATRDEKRQLIDEVVSFGDGPNCALLIMMKDQFANYVVQK
;
A
#
# COMPACT_ATOMS: atom_id res chain seq x y z
N ASN A 1 3.81 12.51 6.14
CA ASN A 1 3.79 11.03 6.15
C ASN A 1 3.68 10.49 7.59
N TYR A 2 4.51 10.94 8.56
CA TYR A 2 4.54 10.40 9.92
C TYR A 2 3.21 10.47 10.70
N VAL A 3 2.46 11.57 10.61
CA VAL A 3 1.15 11.69 11.29
C VAL A 3 0.18 10.60 10.81
N ILE A 4 0.15 10.33 9.50
CA ILE A 4 -0.70 9.28 8.93
C ILE A 4 -0.26 7.90 9.42
N GLN A 5 1.05 7.63 9.45
CA GLN A 5 1.57 6.38 10.00
C GLN A 5 1.19 6.21 11.48
N HIS A 6 1.25 7.27 12.28
CA HIS A 6 0.85 7.23 13.68
C HIS A 6 -0.64 6.85 13.84
N VAL A 7 -1.52 7.38 13.00
CA VAL A 7 -2.95 7.02 12.99
C VAL A 7 -3.14 5.56 12.54
N LEU A 8 -2.38 5.08 11.56
CA LEU A 8 -2.45 3.68 11.13
C LEU A 8 -2.06 2.70 12.24
N GLU A 9 -1.06 3.07 13.06
CA GLU A 9 -0.53 2.25 14.15
C GLU A 9 -1.39 2.27 15.42
N HIS A 10 -1.90 3.46 15.80
CA HIS A 10 -2.52 3.68 17.12
C HIS A 10 -3.93 4.25 17.07
N GLY A 11 -4.41 4.64 15.88
CA GLY A 11 -5.71 5.25 15.69
C GLY A 11 -6.86 4.24 15.76
N LYS A 12 -8.08 4.77 15.72
CA LYS A 12 -9.29 3.94 15.66
C LYS A 12 -9.36 3.19 14.33
N VAL A 13 -10.04 2.04 14.35
CA VAL A 13 -10.25 1.22 13.14
C VAL A 13 -10.89 2.05 12.02
N GLU A 14 -11.90 2.87 12.35
CA GLU A 14 -12.58 3.74 11.37
C GLU A 14 -11.64 4.74 10.68
N ASP A 15 -10.71 5.34 11.42
CA ASP A 15 -9.75 6.30 10.87
C ASP A 15 -8.71 5.59 10.00
N ARG A 16 -8.24 4.41 10.41
CA ARG A 16 -7.37 3.56 9.59
C ARG A 16 -8.06 3.14 8.30
N THR A 17 -9.31 2.69 8.37
CA THR A 17 -10.10 2.30 7.20
C THR A 17 -10.24 3.48 6.22
N ARG A 18 -10.51 4.69 6.71
CA ARG A 18 -10.56 5.89 5.85
C ARG A 18 -9.24 6.14 5.12
N ILE A 19 -8.11 5.99 5.80
CA ILE A 19 -6.78 6.13 5.19
C ILE A 19 -6.56 5.04 4.12
N ILE A 20 -6.92 3.79 4.43
CA ILE A 20 -6.78 2.67 3.48
C ILE A 20 -7.64 2.91 2.24
N THR A 21 -8.92 3.27 2.42
CA THR A 21 -9.81 3.61 1.30
C THR A 21 -9.26 4.77 0.47
N ALA A 22 -8.61 5.75 1.09
CA ALA A 22 -8.00 6.86 0.37
C ALA A 22 -6.79 6.45 -0.48
N ILE A 23 -6.06 5.39 -0.13
CA ILE A 23 -4.94 4.89 -0.93
C ILE A 23 -5.34 3.85 -1.98
N SER A 24 -6.47 3.16 -1.78
CA SER A 24 -7.04 2.22 -2.75
C SER A 24 -7.20 2.87 -4.13
N GLY A 25 -6.90 2.11 -5.18
CA GLY A 25 -6.87 2.55 -6.58
C GLY A 25 -5.58 3.29 -6.97
N ARG A 26 -4.65 3.53 -6.02
CA ARG A 26 -3.38 4.23 -6.26
C ARG A 26 -2.18 3.51 -5.62
N VAL A 27 -2.30 2.23 -5.29
CA VAL A 27 -1.29 1.48 -4.54
C VAL A 27 0.04 1.45 -5.29
N LEU A 28 0.03 1.15 -6.59
CA LEU A 28 1.25 1.16 -7.41
C LEU A 28 1.94 2.52 -7.38
N GLN A 29 1.20 3.60 -7.67
CA GLN A 29 1.74 4.95 -7.75
C GLN A 29 2.32 5.41 -6.41
N LEU A 30 1.59 5.19 -5.31
CA LEU A 30 2.01 5.63 -3.97
C LEU A 30 3.18 4.81 -3.44
N SER A 31 3.27 3.53 -3.81
CA SER A 31 4.39 2.67 -3.40
C SER A 31 5.73 3.11 -3.98
N GLN A 32 5.74 3.76 -5.15
CA GLN A 32 6.95 4.29 -5.80
C GLN A 32 7.37 5.67 -5.27
N HIS A 33 6.59 6.27 -4.37
CA HIS A 33 6.89 7.60 -3.86
C HIS A 33 7.62 7.53 -2.52
N LYS A 34 8.81 8.15 -2.44
CA LYS A 34 9.76 8.12 -1.30
C LYS A 34 9.13 8.19 0.10
N PHE A 35 8.06 8.98 0.27
CA PHE A 35 7.41 9.16 1.57
C PHE A 35 6.07 8.43 1.70
N ALA A 36 5.42 8.13 0.57
CA ALA A 36 4.11 7.48 0.59
C ALA A 36 4.25 5.96 0.64
N SER A 37 5.36 5.40 0.14
CA SER A 37 5.71 3.98 0.29
C SER A 37 5.62 3.54 1.76
N ASN A 38 6.17 4.33 2.68
CA ASN A 38 6.08 4.08 4.13
C ASN A 38 4.64 4.05 4.64
N VAL A 39 3.75 4.87 4.07
CA VAL A 39 2.32 4.86 4.42
C VAL A 39 1.66 3.59 3.88
N VAL A 40 1.97 3.19 2.64
CA VAL A 40 1.44 1.96 2.06
C VAL A 40 1.91 0.73 2.84
N GLU A 41 3.18 0.66 3.25
CA GLU A 41 3.69 -0.41 4.13
C GLU A 41 2.90 -0.50 5.44
N LYS A 42 2.57 0.64 6.06
CA LYS A 42 1.78 0.68 7.29
C LYS A 42 0.32 0.28 7.02
N CYS A 43 -0.26 0.70 5.90
CA CYS A 43 -1.59 0.22 5.49
C CYS A 43 -1.58 -1.31 5.36
N VAL A 44 -0.61 -1.90 4.64
CA VAL A 44 -0.51 -3.36 4.52
C VAL A 44 -0.28 -4.00 5.89
N THR A 45 0.54 -3.42 6.77
CA THR A 45 0.83 -4.00 8.07
C THR A 45 -0.38 -4.00 9.01
N TYR A 46 -1.14 -2.90 9.06
CA TYR A 46 -2.19 -2.68 10.07
C TYR A 46 -3.62 -2.82 9.53
N ALA A 47 -3.81 -2.99 8.23
CA ALA A 47 -5.11 -3.27 7.62
C ALA A 47 -5.77 -4.51 8.22
N THR A 48 -7.10 -4.52 8.21
CA THR A 48 -7.86 -5.76 8.39
C THR A 48 -7.55 -6.74 7.27
N ARG A 49 -7.93 -8.01 7.46
CA ARG A 49 -7.68 -9.06 6.45
C ARG A 49 -8.31 -8.73 5.10
N ASP A 50 -9.52 -8.18 5.09
CA ASP A 50 -10.26 -7.87 3.88
C ASP A 50 -9.68 -6.64 3.16
N GLU A 51 -9.33 -5.59 3.92
CA GLU A 51 -8.63 -4.41 3.40
C GLU A 51 -7.27 -4.78 2.80
N LYS A 52 -6.47 -5.61 3.51
CA LYS A 52 -5.18 -6.10 3.01
C LYS A 52 -5.37 -6.84 1.70
N ARG A 53 -6.35 -7.74 1.64
CA ARG A 53 -6.67 -8.48 0.42
C ARG A 53 -7.01 -7.53 -0.73
N GLN A 54 -7.84 -6.52 -0.50
CA GLN A 54 -8.17 -5.52 -1.50
C GLN A 54 -6.94 -4.80 -2.06
N LEU A 55 -6.01 -4.38 -1.19
CA LEU A 55 -4.77 -3.72 -1.61
C LEU A 55 -3.85 -4.64 -2.42
N ILE A 56 -3.78 -5.93 -2.05
CA ILE A 56 -3.00 -6.93 -2.78
C ILE A 56 -3.63 -7.25 -4.14
N ASP A 57 -4.95 -7.45 -4.17
CA ASP A 57 -5.69 -7.77 -5.40
C ASP A 57 -5.54 -6.64 -6.43
N GLU A 58 -5.45 -5.37 -5.99
CA GLU A 58 -5.18 -4.22 -6.86
C GLU A 58 -3.85 -4.32 -7.62
N VAL A 59 -2.77 -4.74 -6.95
CA VAL A 59 -1.43 -4.83 -7.58
C VAL A 59 -1.20 -6.12 -8.35
N VAL A 60 -1.91 -7.19 -8.00
CA VAL A 60 -1.82 -8.47 -8.71
C VAL A 60 -2.67 -8.47 -9.98
N SER A 61 -3.80 -7.75 -9.98
CA SER A 61 -4.74 -7.74 -11.10
C SER A 61 -4.40 -6.70 -12.19
N PHE A 62 -3.39 -5.85 -11.96
CA PHE A 62 -3.07 -4.75 -12.87
C PHE A 62 -1.89 -5.07 -13.80
N GLY A 63 -2.21 -5.20 -15.09
CA GLY A 63 -1.24 -5.42 -16.17
C GLY A 63 -0.71 -6.85 -16.24
N ASP A 64 -0.18 -7.23 -17.41
CA ASP A 64 0.39 -8.55 -17.66
C ASP A 64 1.86 -8.49 -18.08
N GLY A 65 2.58 -9.58 -17.82
CA GLY A 65 3.98 -9.76 -18.22
C GLY A 65 4.90 -8.65 -17.70
N PRO A 66 5.67 -7.96 -18.56
CA PRO A 66 6.61 -6.92 -18.12
C PRO A 66 5.93 -5.67 -17.52
N ASN A 67 4.63 -5.48 -17.77
CA ASN A 67 3.84 -4.36 -17.25
C ASN A 67 3.02 -4.71 -16.00
N CYS A 68 3.16 -5.94 -15.49
CA CYS A 68 2.55 -6.36 -14.24
C CYS A 68 2.98 -5.42 -13.10
N ALA A 69 2.03 -4.82 -12.40
CA ALA A 69 2.29 -3.85 -11.34
C ALA A 69 3.19 -4.43 -10.25
N LEU A 70 2.99 -5.69 -9.87
CA LEU A 70 3.85 -6.37 -8.89
C LEU A 70 5.31 -6.43 -9.37
N LEU A 71 5.56 -6.78 -10.63
CA LEU A 71 6.92 -6.84 -11.18
C LEU A 71 7.58 -5.46 -11.25
N ILE A 72 6.80 -4.42 -11.58
CA ILE A 72 7.25 -3.03 -11.55
C ILE A 72 7.65 -2.65 -10.12
N MET A 73 6.81 -2.95 -9.13
CA MET A 73 7.09 -2.63 -7.72
C MET A 73 8.34 -3.33 -7.20
N MET A 74 8.55 -4.60 -7.55
CA MET A 74 9.74 -5.37 -7.15
C MET A 74 11.05 -4.75 -7.66
N LYS A 75 11.03 -4.03 -8.78
CA LYS A 75 12.21 -3.38 -9.37
C LYS A 75 12.39 -1.92 -8.96
N ASP A 76 11.40 -1.33 -8.31
CA ASP A 76 11.43 0.08 -7.91
C ASP A 76 12.19 0.29 -6.59
N GLN A 77 12.86 1.43 -6.46
CA GLN A 77 13.72 1.77 -5.32
C GLN A 77 12.98 1.93 -3.97
N PHE A 78 11.65 2.16 -3.99
CA PHE A 78 10.82 2.29 -2.79
C PHE A 78 9.73 1.21 -2.71
N ALA A 79 9.07 0.90 -3.82
CA ALA A 79 7.94 -0.03 -3.81
C ALA A 79 8.36 -1.48 -3.50
N ASN A 80 9.64 -1.83 -3.69
CA ASN A 80 10.16 -3.15 -3.32
C ASN A 80 9.98 -3.43 -1.81
N TYR A 81 10.02 -2.41 -0.96
CA TYR A 81 9.79 -2.56 0.48
C TYR A 81 8.32 -2.85 0.79
N VAL A 82 7.39 -2.27 0.02
CA VAL A 82 5.95 -2.56 0.14
C VAL A 82 5.66 -4.03 -0.20
N VAL A 83 6.30 -4.57 -1.24
CA VAL A 83 6.13 -5.99 -1.63
C VAL A 83 6.65 -6.97 -0.56
N GLN A 84 7.63 -6.54 0.25
CA GLN A 84 8.20 -7.37 1.31
C GLN A 84 7.33 -7.42 2.60
N LYS A 85 6.24 -6.64 2.67
CA LYS A 85 5.32 -6.58 3.82
C LYS A 85 4.06 -7.41 3.60
#